data_AF-F2JJM8-F1
#
_entry.id   AF-F2JJM8-F1
#
_cell.length_a   1.000
_cell.length_b   1.000
_cell.length_c   1.000
_cell.angle_alpha   90.00
_cell.angle_beta   90.00
_cell.angle_gamma   90.00
#
_symmetry.space_group_name_H-M   'P 1'
#
loop_
_entity.id
_entity.type
_entity.pdbx_description
1 polymer ?
#
loop_
_entity_poly.entity_id
_entity_poly.type
_entity_poly.pdbx_seq_one_letter_code
_entity_poly.pdbx_strand_id
1 'polypeptide(L)'
;MCICPFNVEITYERSDAMPRIAKCRRVCAEPKHKFFKSDTLLNEEVILCVEELESIRLTDFENLDQDVAAERMSISRGTFQRILYSARHKVAEALVMGKSIAIDGGNYEVSKKLCEASKRCKHCCFSKKQEE
;
A
#
# COMPACT_ATOMS: atom_id res chain seq x y z
N MET A 1 9.60 -0.72 12.09
CA MET A 1 10.58 0.13 11.39
C MET A 1 9.83 0.63 10.18
N CYS A 2 9.35 1.88 10.21
CA CYS A 2 8.66 2.43 9.05
C CYS A 2 9.71 2.54 7.94
N ILE A 3 9.42 2.00 6.75
CA ILE A 3 10.34 2.06 5.61
C ILE A 3 10.19 3.46 5.02
N CYS A 4 10.71 4.44 5.73
CA CYS A 4 10.79 5.83 5.31
C CYS A 4 12.22 6.08 4.81
N PRO A 5 12.42 6.53 3.56
CA PRO A 5 13.74 6.95 3.08
C PRO A 5 14.22 8.30 3.68
N PHE A 6 13.44 8.94 4.56
CA PHE A 6 13.77 10.24 5.14
C PHE A 6 13.85 10.18 6.67
N ASN A 7 15.05 9.90 7.17
CA ASN A 7 15.49 10.31 8.50
C ASN A 7 15.72 11.83 8.44
N VAL A 8 14.90 12.62 9.12
CA VAL A 8 15.18 14.06 9.30
C VAL A 8 15.26 14.34 10.79
N GLU A 9 16.48 14.52 11.28
CA GLU A 9 16.75 15.19 12.55
C GLU A 9 16.40 16.68 12.36
N ILE A 10 15.34 17.17 13.01
CA ILE A 10 14.90 18.56 12.85
C ILE A 10 15.43 19.38 14.04
N THR A 11 16.44 20.21 13.77
CA THR A 11 16.77 21.37 14.61
C THR A 11 15.73 22.47 14.35
N TYR A 12 15.29 23.11 15.43
CA TYR A 12 14.09 23.94 15.47
C TYR A 12 14.38 25.38 15.03
N GLU A 13 14.06 25.74 13.77
CA GLU A 13 13.87 27.13 13.35
C GLU A 13 12.52 27.33 12.66
N ARG A 14 11.79 28.35 13.13
CA ARG A 14 10.40 28.70 12.79
C ARG A 14 10.25 29.09 11.32
N SER A 15 9.51 28.29 10.54
CA SER A 15 8.78 28.73 9.33
C SER A 15 7.43 28.01 9.23
N ASP A 16 6.36 28.80 9.04
CA ASP A 16 4.94 28.40 9.11
C ASP A 16 4.47 27.58 7.90
N ALA A 17 4.89 26.33 7.83
CA ALA A 17 4.13 25.26 7.22
C ALA A 17 4.62 23.94 7.83
N MET A 18 4.04 23.52 8.97
CA MET A 18 4.29 22.16 9.46
C MET A 18 3.87 21.20 8.34
N PRO A 19 4.79 20.44 7.73
CA PRO A 19 4.39 19.31 6.91
C PRO A 19 3.65 18.41 7.88
N ARG A 20 2.33 18.25 7.71
CA ARG A 20 1.56 17.32 8.51
C ARG A 20 2.29 15.98 8.42
N ILE A 21 2.91 15.54 9.51
CA ILE A 21 3.69 14.31 9.55
C ILE A 21 2.77 13.21 9.02
N ALA A 22 3.11 12.71 7.82
CA ALA A 22 2.32 11.69 7.17
C ALA A 22 2.50 10.41 7.98
N LYS A 23 1.48 10.06 8.76
CA LYS A 23 1.45 8.80 9.50
C LYS A 23 1.64 7.66 8.51
N CYS A 24 2.56 6.75 8.83
CA CYS A 24 2.76 5.53 8.06
C CYS A 24 1.43 4.76 7.98
N ARG A 25 1.03 4.33 6.78
CA ARG A 25 -0.23 3.60 6.59
C ARG A 25 0.01 2.13 6.91
N ARG A 26 -0.95 1.48 7.56
CA ARG A 26 -0.80 0.09 7.95
C ARG A 26 -0.99 -0.81 6.73
N VAL A 27 -0.07 -1.74 6.50
CA VAL A 27 -0.24 -2.83 5.52
C VAL A 27 -0.13 -4.18 6.23
N CYS A 28 -0.80 -5.21 5.72
CA CYS A 28 -0.79 -6.51 6.39
C CYS A 28 0.56 -7.21 6.31
N ALA A 29 1.24 -7.18 5.15
CA ALA A 29 2.54 -7.81 4.95
C ALA A 29 3.34 -7.11 3.85
N GLU A 30 4.65 -7.37 3.88
CA GLU A 30 5.53 -7.07 2.78
C GLU A 30 5.14 -7.89 1.52
N PRO A 31 5.06 -7.27 0.33
CA PRO A 31 4.83 -7.99 -0.91
C PRO A 31 5.97 -8.96 -1.21
N LYS A 32 5.66 -10.26 -1.36
CA LYS A 32 6.64 -11.28 -1.74
C LYS A 32 7.11 -11.15 -3.19
N HIS A 33 6.20 -10.75 -4.07
CA HIS A 33 6.46 -10.55 -5.49
C HIS A 33 6.41 -9.05 -5.76
N LYS A 34 7.55 -8.47 -6.12
CA LYS A 34 7.70 -7.02 -6.29
C LYS A 34 7.79 -6.58 -7.75
N PHE A 35 7.69 -7.51 -8.70
CA PHE A 35 7.84 -7.17 -10.10
C PHE A 35 6.97 -8.08 -10.98
N PHE A 36 6.22 -7.48 -11.89
CA PHE A 36 5.42 -8.14 -12.91
C PHE A 36 5.84 -7.61 -14.28
N LYS A 37 6.39 -8.51 -15.10
CA LYS A 37 6.92 -8.15 -16.41
C LYS A 37 5.82 -8.21 -17.47
N SER A 38 5.75 -7.19 -18.32
CA SER A 38 4.91 -7.24 -19.52
C SER A 38 5.56 -8.07 -20.63
N ASP A 39 4.75 -8.56 -21.57
CA ASP A 39 5.24 -9.32 -22.74
C ASP A 39 5.92 -8.42 -23.79
N THR A 40 5.80 -7.10 -23.65
CA THR A 40 6.40 -6.15 -24.58
C THR A 40 7.92 -6.01 -24.34
N LEU A 41 8.66 -5.67 -25.39
CA LEU A 41 10.09 -5.33 -25.30
C LEU A 41 10.33 -3.91 -24.75
N LEU A 42 9.26 -3.16 -24.43
CA LEU A 42 9.36 -1.83 -23.86
C LEU A 42 9.83 -1.94 -22.40
N ASN A 43 10.93 -1.26 -22.07
CA ASN A 43 11.44 -1.17 -20.69
C ASN A 43 10.70 -0.10 -19.87
N GLU A 44 9.44 0.18 -20.23
CA GLU A 44 8.61 1.12 -19.48
C GLU A 44 7.91 0.39 -18.33
N GLU A 45 7.96 1.01 -17.16
CA GLU A 45 7.34 0.47 -15.95
C GLU A 45 6.50 1.52 -15.23
N VAL A 46 5.47 1.03 -14.54
CA VAL A 46 4.66 1.79 -13.61
C VAL A 46 5.01 1.34 -12.19
N ILE A 47 5.34 2.31 -11.34
CA ILE A 47 5.63 2.06 -9.92
C ILE A 47 4.32 2.06 -9.13
N LEU A 48 3.93 0.89 -8.63
CA LEU A 48 2.81 0.70 -7.72
C LEU A 48 3.32 0.68 -6.27
N CYS A 49 2.96 1.67 -5.45
CA CYS A 49 3.38 1.70 -4.06
C CYS A 49 2.81 0.52 -3.27
N VAL A 50 3.48 0.11 -2.19
CA VAL A 50 3.00 -1.02 -1.36
C VAL A 50 1.60 -0.77 -0.79
N GLU A 51 1.29 0.47 -0.46
CA GLU A 51 -0.03 0.90 0.05
C GLU A 51 -1.11 0.84 -1.03
N GLU A 52 -0.74 1.10 -2.28
CA GLU A 52 -1.63 1.00 -3.44
C GLU A 52 -1.97 -0.48 -3.70
N LEU A 53 -0.96 -1.35 -3.67
CA LEU A 53 -1.17 -2.80 -3.77
C LEU A 53 -2.07 -3.32 -2.64
N GLU A 54 -1.82 -2.90 -1.39
CA GLU A 54 -2.64 -3.32 -0.25
C GLU A 54 -4.11 -2.88 -0.42
N SER A 55 -4.35 -1.67 -0.96
CA SER A 55 -5.71 -1.18 -1.20
C SER A 55 -6.47 -2.04 -2.23
N ILE A 56 -5.82 -2.41 -3.33
CA ILE A 56 -6.37 -3.31 -4.36
C ILE A 56 -6.60 -4.70 -3.76
N ARG A 57 -5.64 -5.22 -2.98
CA ARG A 57 -5.76 -6.54 -2.34
C ARG A 57 -6.98 -6.60 -1.43
N LEU A 58 -7.20 -5.58 -0.60
CA LEU A 58 -8.32 -5.55 0.34
C LEU A 58 -9.68 -5.42 -0.35
N THR A 59 -9.79 -4.54 -1.35
CA THR A 59 -11.09 -4.25 -1.97
C THR A 59 -11.36 -5.11 -3.19
N ASP A 60 -10.49 -5.08 -4.19
CA ASP A 60 -10.72 -5.72 -5.49
C ASP A 60 -10.48 -7.24 -5.45
N PHE A 61 -9.54 -7.71 -4.61
CA PHE A 61 -9.25 -9.15 -4.48
C PHE A 61 -10.02 -9.80 -3.32
N GLU A 62 -9.98 -9.24 -2.10
CA GLU A 62 -10.67 -9.82 -0.94
C GLU A 62 -12.17 -9.46 -0.86
N ASN A 63 -12.65 -8.52 -1.70
CA ASN A 63 -14.04 -8.05 -1.74
C ASN A 63 -14.51 -7.42 -0.42
N LEU A 64 -13.66 -6.60 0.21
CA LEU A 64 -14.03 -5.86 1.40
C LEU A 64 -14.62 -4.50 1.06
N ASP A 65 -15.51 -4.05 1.92
CA ASP A 65 -16.04 -2.69 1.87
C ASP A 65 -14.92 -1.67 2.12
N GLN A 66 -14.96 -0.53 1.40
CA GLN A 66 -13.92 0.49 1.51
C GLN A 66 -13.75 1.02 2.94
N ASP A 67 -14.85 1.08 3.72
CA ASP A 67 -14.81 1.51 5.11
C ASP A 67 -13.99 0.54 5.97
N VAL A 68 -14.21 -0.76 5.81
CA VAL A 68 -13.46 -1.82 6.50
C VAL A 68 -12.00 -1.83 6.05
N ALA A 69 -11.75 -1.64 4.75
CA ALA A 69 -10.39 -1.59 4.21
C ALA A 69 -9.61 -0.37 4.73
N ALA A 70 -10.27 0.80 4.81
CA ALA A 70 -9.69 2.02 5.38
C ALA A 70 -9.34 1.85 6.87
N GLU A 71 -10.25 1.26 7.65
CA GLU A 71 -10.01 0.92 9.05
C GLU A 71 -8.78 0.03 9.20
N ARG A 72 -8.65 -1.01 8.37
CA ARG A 72 -7.50 -1.93 8.39
C ARG A 72 -6.18 -1.28 8.00
N MET A 73 -6.20 -0.28 7.13
CA MET A 73 -5.03 0.51 6.79
C MET A 73 -4.76 1.65 7.80
N SER A 74 -5.62 1.79 8.82
CA SER A 74 -5.54 2.82 9.86
C SER A 74 -5.53 4.25 9.28
N ILE A 75 -6.34 4.47 8.23
CA ILE A 75 -6.48 5.75 7.54
C ILE A 75 -7.96 6.13 7.39
N SER A 76 -8.22 7.40 7.08
CA SER A 76 -9.60 7.81 6.78
C SER A 76 -10.08 7.21 5.46
N ARG A 77 -11.39 6.97 5.36
CA ARG A 77 -12.08 6.52 4.14
C ARG A 77 -11.68 7.33 2.90
N GLY A 78 -11.66 8.67 3.01
CA GLY A 78 -11.26 9.53 1.90
C GLY A 78 -9.79 9.39 1.48
N THR A 79 -8.90 9.07 2.43
CA THR A 79 -7.50 8.77 2.12
C THR A 79 -7.37 7.43 1.43
N PHE A 80 -8.08 6.42 1.93
CA PHE A 80 -8.14 5.11 1.31
C PHE A 80 -8.67 5.18 -0.13
N GLN A 81 -9.75 5.92 -0.35
CA GLN A 81 -10.33 6.11 -1.68
C GLN A 81 -9.35 6.74 -2.67
N ARG A 82 -8.56 7.74 -2.26
CA ARG A 82 -7.53 8.35 -3.12
C ARG A 82 -6.43 7.35 -3.49
N ILE A 83 -5.97 6.54 -2.52
CA ILE A 83 -4.96 5.50 -2.76
C ILE A 83 -5.51 4.46 -3.73
N LEU A 84 -6.73 3.98 -3.50
CA LEU A 84 -7.36 2.97 -4.35
C LEU A 84 -7.56 3.46 -5.79
N TYR A 85 -7.98 4.71 -5.99
CA TYR A 85 -8.10 5.28 -7.33
C TYR A 85 -6.75 5.41 -8.04
N SER A 86 -5.72 5.89 -7.34
CA SER A 86 -4.35 5.96 -7.88
C SER A 86 -3.85 4.57 -8.28
N ALA A 87 -4.04 3.58 -7.40
CA ALA A 87 -3.66 2.20 -7.63
C ALA A 87 -4.33 1.60 -8.87
N ARG A 88 -5.66 1.75 -8.98
CA ARG A 88 -6.43 1.25 -10.13
C ARG A 88 -6.03 1.95 -11.44
N HIS A 89 -5.77 3.26 -11.40
CA HIS A 89 -5.31 3.99 -12.57
C HIS A 89 -3.95 3.47 -13.06
N LYS A 90 -2.98 3.30 -12.15
CA LYS A 90 -1.65 2.76 -12.48
C LYS A 90 -1.71 1.34 -13.05
N VAL A 91 -2.52 0.47 -12.46
CA VAL A 91 -2.74 -0.89 -12.98
C VAL A 91 -3.38 -0.83 -14.37
N ALA A 92 -4.41 0.00 -14.56
CA ALA A 92 -5.04 0.19 -15.87
C ALA A 92 -4.06 0.74 -16.91
N GLU A 93 -3.24 1.73 -16.55
CA GLU A 93 -2.20 2.28 -17.42
C GLU A 93 -1.22 1.19 -17.86
N ALA A 94 -0.72 0.39 -16.92
CA ALA A 94 0.21 -0.68 -17.23
C ALA A 94 -0.39 -1.73 -18.17
N LEU A 95 -1.65 -2.11 -17.93
CA LEU A 95 -2.35 -3.09 -18.77
C LEU A 95 -2.67 -2.55 -20.17
N VAL A 96 -3.10 -1.29 -20.30
CA VAL A 96 -3.48 -0.67 -21.58
C VAL A 96 -2.25 -0.33 -22.44
N MET A 97 -1.18 0.16 -21.81
CA MET A 97 0.03 0.60 -22.51
C MET A 97 1.08 -0.53 -22.64
N GLY A 98 0.84 -1.69 -22.04
CA GLY A 98 1.78 -2.82 -22.05
C GLY A 98 3.02 -2.58 -21.18
N LYS A 99 2.94 -1.77 -20.14
CA LYS A 99 4.07 -1.49 -19.23
C LYS A 99 4.21 -2.59 -18.17
N SER A 100 5.44 -2.79 -17.70
CA SER A 100 5.69 -3.64 -16.52
C SER A 100 5.21 -2.95 -15.24
N ILE A 101 4.93 -3.71 -14.19
CA ILE A 101 4.56 -3.18 -12.87
C ILE A 101 5.66 -3.52 -11.87
N ALA A 102 6.30 -2.50 -11.32
CA ALA A 102 7.22 -2.62 -10.20
C ALA A 102 6.49 -2.20 -8.91
N ILE A 103 6.64 -2.98 -7.85
CA ILE A 103 6.09 -2.66 -6.52
C ILE A 103 7.22 -2.18 -5.64
N ASP A 104 7.26 -0.88 -5.41
CA ASP A 104 8.29 -0.25 -4.60
C ASP A 104 7.80 1.05 -3.93
N GLY A 105 8.52 1.48 -2.90
CA GLY A 105 8.26 2.71 -2.17
C GLY A 105 6.94 2.72 -1.37
N GLY A 106 6.42 3.94 -1.14
CA GLY A 106 5.29 4.20 -0.25
C GLY A 106 5.73 4.58 1.17
N ASN A 107 4.75 4.97 2.00
CA ASN A 107 4.97 5.32 3.40
C ASN A 107 4.12 4.42 4.30
N TYR A 108 4.62 3.22 4.55
CA TYR A 108 3.86 2.18 5.26
C TYR A 108 4.60 1.55 6.43
N GLU A 109 3.81 0.98 7.32
CA GLU A 109 4.27 0.07 8.36
C GLU A 109 3.60 -1.29 8.19
N VAL A 110 4.42 -2.34 8.11
CA VAL A 110 3.94 -3.72 8.14
C VAL A 110 3.39 -4.00 9.54
N SER A 111 2.12 -4.37 9.61
CA SER A 111 1.49 -4.70 10.88
C SER A 111 2.23 -5.86 11.55
N LYS A 112 2.37 -5.80 12.88
CA LYS A 112 2.90 -6.90 13.70
C LYS A 112 1.79 -7.78 14.30
N LYS A 113 0.53 -7.39 14.12
CA LYS A 113 -0.65 -8.03 14.71
C LYS A 113 -1.62 -8.47 13.62
N LEU A 114 -2.39 -9.51 13.95
CA LEU A 114 -3.54 -9.94 13.17
C LEU A 114 -4.50 -8.76 12.93
N CYS A 115 -5.25 -8.80 11.82
CA CYS A 115 -6.32 -7.84 11.60
C CYS A 115 -7.45 -8.11 12.60
N GLU A 116 -7.56 -7.27 13.61
CA GLU A 116 -8.62 -7.30 14.64
C GLU A 116 -9.93 -6.63 14.18
N ALA A 117 -9.97 -6.11 12.96
CA ALA A 117 -11.14 -5.44 12.39
C ALA A 117 -12.37 -6.36 12.28
N SER A 118 -13.54 -5.74 12.18
CA SER A 118 -14.88 -6.35 12.14
C SER A 118 -15.07 -7.47 11.10
N LYS A 119 -14.27 -7.49 10.02
CA LYS A 119 -14.10 -8.65 9.13
C LYS A 119 -12.62 -9.03 9.10
N ARG A 120 -12.28 -10.33 9.06
CA ARG A 120 -10.91 -10.82 8.83
C ARG A 120 -10.54 -10.80 7.33
N CYS A 121 -9.25 -10.64 7.06
CA CYS A 121 -8.64 -10.80 5.73
C CYS A 121 -8.76 -12.26 5.31
N LYS A 122 -9.34 -12.52 4.12
CA LYS A 122 -9.43 -13.90 3.59
C LYS A 122 -8.05 -14.47 3.28
N HIS A 123 -7.12 -13.61 2.87
CA HIS A 123 -5.74 -13.96 2.55
C HIS A 123 -4.78 -13.19 3.45
N CYS A 124 -4.99 -13.28 4.77
CA CYS A 124 -4.07 -12.65 5.70
C CYS A 124 -2.72 -13.37 5.73
N CYS A 125 -1.65 -12.59 5.67
CA CYS A 125 -0.29 -13.04 5.90
C CYS A 125 -0.07 -13.68 7.30
N PHE A 126 -0.94 -13.36 8.27
CA PHE A 126 -0.88 -13.88 9.63
C PHE A 126 -1.69 -15.17 9.84
N SER A 127 -2.69 -15.45 9.00
CA SER A 127 -3.54 -16.64 9.16
C SER A 127 -2.84 -17.95 8.77
N LYS A 128 -1.68 -17.89 8.11
CA LYS A 128 -0.89 -19.05 7.68
C LYS A 128 0.40 -19.31 8.49
N LYS A 129 0.62 -18.60 9.61
CA LYS A 129 1.83 -18.76 10.45
C LYS A 129 1.65 -19.74 11.63
N GLN A 130 0.63 -20.61 11.59
CA GLN A 130 0.48 -21.73 12.54
C GLN A 130 0.63 -23.04 11.79
N GLU A 131 1.84 -23.33 11.29
CA GLU A 131 2.32 -24.63 10.82
C GLU A 131 3.73 -24.41 10.24
N GLU A 132 4.71 -24.33 11.13
CA GLU A 132 6.14 -24.67 10.95
C GLU A 132 6.87 -24.50 12.28
#